data_AF-A0A6L1L3B3-F1
#
_entry.id   AF-A0A6L1L3B3-F1
#
_cell.length_a   1.000
_cell.length_b   1.000
_cell.length_c   1.000
_cell.angle_alpha   90.00
_cell.angle_beta   90.00
_cell.angle_gamma   90.00
#
_symmetry.space_group_name_H-M   'P 1'
#
loop_
_entity.id
_entity.type
_entity.pdbx_description
1 polymer ?
#
loop_
_entity_poly.entity_id
_entity_poly.type
_entity_poly.pdbx_seq_one_letter_code
_entity_poly.pdbx_strand_id
1 'polypeptide(L)'
;MSCIDVAREKISYAIFLWDFQQAIKLYENFINLDKELLDEYLSFLFNLGYFDQVIYNAEKYNIKNVFYYQAKRIKKQKFKNIKNIEKEYQSGFALYILRSSLKYGFKVEIALKEYHAYFRWISTSMQIKYFIAYLIDRYFTFNLSEVKLSVANSLYGILYNYSDVGSLIYQNKYIFFYQNIFNINMQKNYRVAICISGALRGEYKITLNNIYDKIAKPLKADIFLFSWELAAIKWPGITGGSQWITRVLPKYIQTQCPDFLKETHNFKKLMPYTFNKLSIPKLEKINNKLNKRTRGKKSFSGLNFVFNDFFLENENDFNQRYNGCTNMFKMWYGIHKVFSLMQKYENENNIRYDYIIRIRPDILVENKITKHSLFNVRFDSIELIRNYVSGLPHDLYAFGTRSVMEHYMNFWEISNDIAMFKQHQEMSAPHSKLHEYLLGFGIKTCISKIRYSFQNIGEILYKGYQLPNITQELEYDLNSLSSKFSKEDILKIKDFFGKLIYDSHLR
;
A
#
# COMPACT_ATOMS: atom_id res chain seq x y z
N MET A 1 35.00 -15.88 17.51
CA MET A 1 34.59 -16.41 16.19
C MET A 1 35.65 -16.03 15.19
N SER A 2 36.24 -16.98 14.47
CA SER A 2 37.24 -16.67 13.44
C SER A 2 36.60 -15.99 12.23
N CYS A 3 37.38 -15.31 11.38
CA CYS A 3 36.87 -14.74 10.13
C CYS A 3 36.26 -15.80 9.20
N ILE A 4 36.75 -17.05 9.28
CA ILE A 4 36.24 -18.19 8.52
C ILE A 4 34.87 -18.64 9.05
N ASP A 5 34.68 -18.67 10.37
CA ASP A 5 33.40 -19.02 10.98
C ASP A 5 32.29 -18.04 10.57
N VAL A 6 32.61 -16.74 10.57
CA VAL A 6 31.70 -15.67 10.10
C VAL A 6 31.34 -15.86 8.62
N ALA A 7 32.31 -16.25 7.79
CA ALA A 7 32.07 -16.52 6.37
C ALA A 7 31.13 -17.73 6.19
N ARG A 8 31.41 -18.86 6.85
CA ARG A 8 30.59 -20.08 6.82
C ARG A 8 29.17 -19.82 7.32
N GLU A 9 29.00 -19.01 8.37
CA GLU A 9 27.67 -18.63 8.88
C GLU A 9 26.87 -17.84 7.85
N LYS A 10 27.48 -16.82 7.22
CA LYS A 10 26.81 -16.01 6.18
C LYS A 10 26.41 -16.84 4.96
N ILE A 11 27.29 -17.75 4.52
CA ILE A 11 27.03 -18.67 3.41
C ILE A 11 25.87 -19.61 3.77
N SER A 12 25.93 -20.22 4.95
CA SER A 12 24.89 -21.12 5.43
C SER A 12 23.54 -20.42 5.56
N TYR A 13 23.53 -19.17 6.02
CA TYR A 13 22.32 -18.36 6.08
C TYR A 13 21.74 -18.05 4.68
N ALA A 14 22.58 -17.73 3.70
CA ALA A 14 22.13 -17.56 2.32
C ALA A 14 21.52 -18.86 1.75
N ILE A 15 22.15 -20.00 2.00
CA ILE A 15 21.62 -21.32 1.60
C ILE A 15 20.30 -21.63 2.32
N PHE A 16 20.18 -21.28 3.61
CA PHE A 16 18.95 -21.42 4.40
C PHE A 16 17.78 -20.60 3.83
N LEU A 17 18.07 -19.40 3.30
CA LEU A 17 17.09 -18.57 2.58
C LEU A 17 16.86 -19.01 1.12
N TRP A 18 17.54 -20.07 0.68
CA TRP A 18 17.56 -20.56 -0.71
C TRP A 18 18.08 -19.51 -1.71
N ASP A 19 18.92 -18.57 -1.25
CA ASP A 19 19.60 -17.59 -2.09
C ASP A 19 20.99 -18.11 -2.51
N PHE A 20 20.97 -19.07 -3.43
CA PHE A 20 22.19 -19.72 -3.91
C PHE A 20 23.10 -18.76 -4.70
N GLN A 21 22.56 -17.70 -5.30
CA GLN A 21 23.37 -16.69 -5.98
C GLN A 21 24.15 -15.85 -4.97
N GLN A 22 23.50 -15.45 -3.87
CA GLN A 22 24.19 -14.78 -2.78
C GLN A 22 25.22 -15.70 -2.11
N ALA A 23 24.93 -16.98 -1.94
CA ALA A 23 25.89 -17.96 -1.41
C ALA A 23 27.14 -18.06 -2.31
N ILE A 24 26.97 -18.14 -3.64
CA ILE A 24 28.09 -18.12 -4.60
C ILE A 24 28.94 -16.86 -4.44
N LYS A 25 28.31 -15.67 -4.41
CA LYS A 25 29.03 -14.40 -4.22
C LYS A 25 29.79 -14.35 -2.89
N LEU A 26 29.21 -14.88 -1.82
CA LEU A 26 29.85 -14.93 -0.51
C LEU A 26 31.08 -15.85 -0.54
N TYR A 27 30.97 -17.03 -1.15
CA TYR A 27 32.13 -17.89 -1.38
C TYR A 27 33.22 -17.17 -2.16
N GLU A 28 32.90 -16.54 -3.29
CA GLU A 28 33.86 -15.80 -4.12
C GLU A 28 34.58 -14.68 -3.35
N ASN A 29 33.87 -13.99 -2.45
CA ASN A 29 34.43 -12.93 -1.61
C ASN A 29 35.38 -13.45 -0.53
N PHE A 30 35.15 -14.67 -0.03
CA PHE A 30 35.89 -15.24 1.09
C PHE A 30 36.92 -16.30 0.69
N ILE A 31 36.93 -16.72 -0.58
CA ILE A 31 37.73 -17.85 -1.09
C ILE A 31 39.25 -17.71 -0.85
N ASN A 32 39.75 -16.49 -0.71
CA ASN A 32 41.17 -16.21 -0.47
C ASN A 32 41.54 -16.28 1.03
N LEU A 33 40.57 -16.43 1.93
CA LEU A 33 40.81 -16.49 3.37
C LEU A 33 41.38 -17.85 3.80
N ASP A 34 40.98 -18.93 3.12
CA ASP A 34 41.33 -20.29 3.52
C ASP A 34 41.19 -21.31 2.37
N LYS A 35 42.07 -22.32 2.34
CA LYS A 35 42.06 -23.36 1.29
C LYS A 35 40.89 -24.33 1.44
N GLU A 36 40.46 -24.66 2.65
CA GLU A 36 39.30 -25.52 2.88
C GLU A 36 38.03 -24.86 2.31
N LEU A 37 37.91 -23.53 2.46
CA LEU A 37 36.77 -22.80 1.91
C LEU A 37 36.71 -22.83 0.38
N LEU A 38 37.87 -22.85 -0.28
CA LEU A 38 37.95 -23.05 -1.73
C LEU A 38 37.53 -24.47 -2.14
N ASP A 39 37.94 -25.50 -1.41
CA ASP A 39 37.46 -26.87 -1.66
C ASP A 39 35.95 -27.03 -1.40
N GLU A 40 35.44 -26.42 -0.33
CA GLU A 40 33.99 -26.31 -0.05
C GLU A 40 33.26 -25.62 -1.20
N TYR A 41 33.79 -24.52 -1.72
CA TYR A 41 33.19 -23.81 -2.84
C TYR A 41 33.16 -24.64 -4.12
N LEU A 42 34.25 -25.34 -4.45
CA LEU A 42 34.30 -26.22 -5.61
C LEU A 42 33.31 -27.38 -5.49
N SER A 43 33.20 -27.97 -4.29
CA SER A 43 32.18 -28.99 -3.96
C SER A 43 30.76 -28.42 -4.11
N PHE A 44 30.51 -27.23 -3.58
CA PHE A 44 29.22 -26.55 -3.65
C PHE A 44 28.82 -26.28 -5.11
N LEU A 45 29.70 -25.64 -5.90
CA LEU A 45 29.47 -25.41 -7.33
C LEU A 45 29.23 -26.71 -8.10
N PHE A 46 30.02 -27.76 -7.82
CA PHE A 46 29.86 -29.06 -8.45
C PHE A 46 28.47 -29.64 -8.14
N ASN A 47 28.07 -29.60 -6.88
CA ASN A 47 26.76 -30.08 -6.43
C ASN A 47 25.61 -29.30 -7.03
N LEU A 48 25.78 -28.02 -7.36
CA LEU A 48 24.80 -27.21 -8.10
C LEU A 48 24.94 -27.34 -9.63
N GLY A 49 25.82 -28.22 -10.11
CA GLY A 49 26.08 -28.52 -11.51
C GLY A 49 26.88 -27.45 -12.27
N TYR A 50 27.50 -26.46 -11.60
CA TYR A 50 28.29 -25.37 -12.23
C TYR A 50 29.68 -25.83 -12.71
N PHE A 51 29.74 -26.89 -13.51
CA PHE A 51 31.00 -27.50 -13.94
C PHE A 51 31.96 -26.55 -14.64
N ASP A 52 31.46 -25.58 -15.44
CA ASP A 52 32.32 -24.55 -16.05
C ASP A 52 33.04 -23.70 -15.00
N GLN A 53 32.32 -23.30 -13.95
CA GLN A 53 32.88 -22.49 -12.87
C GLN A 53 33.78 -23.32 -11.95
N VAL A 54 33.46 -24.60 -11.72
CA VAL A 54 34.37 -25.52 -11.01
C VAL A 54 35.71 -25.59 -11.73
N ILE A 55 35.70 -25.83 -13.05
CA ILE A 55 36.93 -25.94 -13.87
C ILE A 55 37.70 -24.62 -13.84
N TYR A 56 37.02 -23.50 -14.08
CA TYR A 56 37.64 -22.18 -14.10
C TYR A 56 38.29 -21.81 -12.76
N ASN A 57 37.57 -21.98 -11.64
CA ASN A 57 38.10 -21.61 -10.32
C ASN A 57 39.22 -22.56 -9.89
N ALA A 58 39.08 -23.86 -10.14
CA ALA A 58 40.13 -24.85 -9.92
C ALA A 58 41.44 -24.48 -10.67
N GLU A 59 41.34 -24.06 -11.94
CA GLU A 59 42.51 -23.64 -12.73
C GLU A 59 43.08 -22.31 -12.24
N LYS A 60 42.23 -21.33 -11.94
CA LYS A 60 42.63 -20.01 -11.42
C LYS A 60 43.45 -20.11 -10.13
N TYR A 61 43.05 -21.01 -9.22
CA TYR A 61 43.72 -21.20 -7.93
C TYR A 61 44.68 -22.41 -7.90
N ASN A 62 44.91 -23.05 -9.05
CA ASN A 62 45.76 -24.22 -9.20
C ASN A 62 45.42 -25.39 -8.25
N ILE A 63 44.13 -25.66 -8.05
CA ILE A 63 43.62 -26.78 -7.25
C ILE A 63 42.99 -27.82 -8.17
N LYS A 64 43.55 -29.03 -8.21
CA LYS A 64 43.05 -30.14 -9.03
C LYS A 64 42.48 -31.25 -8.15
N ASN A 65 41.38 -30.94 -7.45
CA ASN A 65 40.70 -31.91 -6.60
C ASN A 65 39.78 -32.84 -7.40
N VAL A 66 39.08 -33.75 -6.71
CA VAL A 66 38.17 -34.71 -7.34
C VAL A 66 37.07 -34.03 -8.17
N PHE A 67 36.50 -32.93 -7.69
CA PHE A 67 35.42 -32.20 -8.38
C PHE A 67 35.89 -31.60 -9.71
N TYR A 68 37.13 -31.09 -9.77
CA TYR A 68 37.73 -30.61 -11.00
C TYR A 68 37.81 -31.70 -12.09
N TYR A 69 38.40 -32.85 -11.75
CA TYR A 69 38.57 -33.96 -12.70
C TYR A 69 37.22 -34.50 -13.16
N GLN A 70 36.25 -34.62 -12.24
CA GLN A 70 34.91 -35.08 -12.56
C GLN A 70 34.17 -34.10 -13.47
N ALA A 71 34.24 -32.79 -13.19
CA ALA A 71 33.64 -31.76 -14.03
C ALA A 71 34.22 -31.79 -15.46
N LYS A 72 35.54 -31.92 -15.60
CA LYS A 72 36.20 -32.09 -16.90
C LYS A 72 35.76 -33.36 -17.62
N ARG A 73 35.74 -34.50 -16.91
CA ARG A 73 35.32 -35.80 -17.46
C ARG A 73 33.90 -35.71 -18.01
N ILE A 74 32.98 -35.18 -17.21
CA ILE A 74 31.57 -35.02 -17.57
C ILE A 74 31.41 -34.13 -18.80
N LYS A 75 32.08 -32.98 -18.85
CA LYS A 75 32.03 -32.08 -20.01
C LYS A 75 32.61 -32.70 -21.27
N LYS A 76 33.72 -33.43 -21.17
CA LYS A 76 34.42 -34.02 -22.32
C LYS A 76 33.60 -35.14 -22.97
N GLN A 77 32.96 -35.98 -22.17
CA GLN A 77 32.30 -37.19 -22.65
C GLN A 77 30.89 -36.94 -23.23
N LYS A 78 30.37 -35.70 -23.17
CA LYS A 78 29.01 -35.35 -23.64
C LYS A 78 27.97 -36.40 -23.21
N PHE A 79 28.08 -36.89 -21.97
CA PHE A 79 27.26 -38.00 -21.49
C PHE A 79 25.78 -37.73 -21.77
N LYS A 80 25.11 -38.66 -22.45
CA LYS A 80 23.65 -38.64 -22.62
C LYS A 80 22.92 -39.53 -21.61
N ASN A 81 23.66 -40.35 -20.84
CA ASN A 81 23.10 -41.32 -19.90
C ASN A 81 23.75 -41.17 -18.51
N ILE A 82 22.94 -40.74 -17.54
CA ILE A 82 23.33 -40.55 -16.14
C ILE A 82 23.80 -41.83 -15.44
N LYS A 83 23.37 -43.01 -15.92
CA LYS A 83 23.79 -44.31 -15.34
C LYS A 83 25.29 -44.59 -15.50
N ASN A 84 25.96 -43.92 -16.43
CA ASN A 84 27.40 -44.07 -16.67
C ASN A 84 28.25 -43.19 -15.74
N ILE A 85 27.62 -42.42 -14.86
CA ILE A 85 28.27 -41.55 -13.88
C ILE A 85 28.20 -42.23 -12.53
N GLU A 86 29.30 -42.17 -11.75
CA GLU A 86 29.33 -42.71 -10.38
C GLU A 86 28.19 -42.10 -9.55
N LYS A 87 27.57 -42.94 -8.72
CA LYS A 87 26.32 -42.62 -7.99
C LYS A 87 26.39 -41.29 -7.22
N GLU A 88 27.52 -40.99 -6.61
CA GLU A 88 27.75 -39.76 -5.84
C GLU A 88 27.76 -38.47 -6.69
N TYR A 89 28.07 -38.55 -7.99
CA TYR A 89 28.11 -37.38 -8.89
C TYR A 89 26.87 -37.26 -9.79
N GLN A 90 25.96 -38.25 -9.78
CA GLN A 90 24.76 -38.26 -10.61
C GLN A 90 23.87 -37.04 -10.36
N SER A 91 23.71 -36.62 -9.11
CA SER A 91 22.86 -35.48 -8.75
C SER A 91 23.38 -34.14 -9.31
N GLY A 92 24.68 -33.85 -9.15
CA GLY A 92 25.30 -32.67 -9.74
C GLY A 92 25.22 -32.66 -11.27
N PHE A 93 25.34 -33.84 -11.90
CA PHE A 93 25.15 -34.00 -13.34
C PHE A 93 23.69 -33.74 -13.77
N ALA A 94 22.71 -34.28 -13.04
CA ALA A 94 21.30 -34.04 -13.30
C ALA A 94 21.00 -32.53 -13.31
N LEU A 95 21.50 -31.79 -12.31
CA LEU A 95 21.37 -30.33 -12.24
C LEU A 95 22.08 -29.60 -13.38
N TYR A 96 23.26 -30.08 -13.79
CA TYR A 96 23.95 -29.53 -14.96
C TYR A 96 23.12 -29.66 -16.25
N ILE A 97 22.52 -30.84 -16.49
CA ILE A 97 21.66 -31.08 -17.65
C ILE A 97 20.41 -30.19 -17.59
N LEU A 98 19.71 -30.20 -16.46
CA LEU A 98 18.52 -29.39 -16.24
C LEU A 98 18.82 -27.90 -16.46
N ARG A 99 19.91 -27.39 -15.90
CA ARG A 99 20.32 -26.00 -16.11
C ARG A 99 20.70 -25.69 -17.56
N SER A 100 21.43 -26.59 -18.21
CA SER A 100 21.86 -26.39 -19.60
C SER A 100 20.67 -26.40 -20.56
N SER A 101 19.66 -27.24 -20.30
CA SER A 101 18.41 -27.27 -21.07
C SER A 101 17.62 -25.95 -21.00
N LEU A 102 17.85 -25.15 -19.96
CA LEU A 102 17.19 -23.87 -19.73
C LEU A 102 17.96 -22.66 -20.31
N LYS A 103 19.16 -22.87 -20.91
CA LYS A 103 20.05 -21.78 -21.37
C LYS A 103 19.77 -21.28 -22.80
N TYR A 104 19.10 -22.07 -23.65
CA TYR A 104 18.91 -21.76 -25.08
C TYR A 104 17.43 -21.82 -25.46
N GLY A 105 16.87 -20.72 -26.01
CA GLY A 105 15.61 -20.69 -26.76
C GLY A 105 14.53 -21.60 -26.20
N PHE A 106 13.95 -21.16 -25.10
CA PHE A 106 13.09 -21.94 -24.22
C PHE A 106 11.97 -22.68 -24.97
N LYS A 107 12.04 -24.02 -25.01
CA LYS A 107 10.89 -24.89 -25.34
C LYS A 107 10.49 -25.64 -24.09
N VAL A 108 9.37 -25.25 -23.47
CA VAL A 108 8.78 -25.86 -22.26
C VAL A 108 8.80 -27.38 -22.29
N GLU A 109 8.56 -27.96 -23.47
CA GLU A 109 8.45 -29.41 -23.69
C GLU A 109 9.79 -30.13 -23.51
N ILE A 110 10.90 -29.49 -23.87
CA ILE A 110 12.23 -30.03 -23.66
C ILE A 110 12.56 -29.99 -22.17
N ALA A 111 12.38 -28.83 -21.53
CA ALA A 111 12.61 -28.69 -20.08
C ALA A 111 11.78 -29.68 -19.26
N LEU A 112 10.53 -29.94 -19.67
CA LEU A 112 9.66 -30.94 -19.08
C LEU A 112 10.17 -32.37 -19.21
N LYS A 113 10.58 -32.74 -20.42
CA LYS A 113 11.14 -34.06 -20.70
C LYS A 113 12.39 -34.29 -19.86
N GLU A 114 13.26 -33.29 -19.79
CA GLU A 114 14.48 -33.34 -18.97
C GLU A 114 14.15 -33.39 -17.47
N TYR A 115 13.17 -32.61 -17.00
CA TYR A 115 12.68 -32.68 -15.60
C TYR A 115 12.24 -34.10 -15.23
N HIS A 116 11.34 -34.72 -15.99
CA HIS A 116 10.87 -36.08 -15.71
C HIS A 116 12.00 -37.13 -15.79
N ALA A 117 12.97 -36.94 -16.69
CA ALA A 117 14.08 -37.86 -16.84
C ALA A 117 15.12 -37.77 -15.72
N TYR A 118 15.42 -36.55 -15.26
CA TYR A 118 16.59 -36.26 -14.41
C TYR A 118 16.25 -35.91 -12.96
N PHE A 119 15.06 -35.41 -12.64
CA PHE A 119 14.72 -34.96 -11.27
C PHE A 119 14.88 -36.07 -10.21
N ARG A 120 14.48 -37.31 -10.54
CA ARG A 120 14.61 -38.47 -9.64
C ARG A 120 16.05 -38.82 -9.24
N TRP A 121 17.04 -38.27 -9.93
CA TRP A 121 18.46 -38.49 -9.65
C TRP A 121 19.05 -37.42 -8.73
N ILE A 122 18.27 -36.39 -8.37
CA ILE A 122 18.66 -35.40 -7.38
C ILE A 122 18.52 -36.04 -5.99
N SER A 123 19.63 -36.12 -5.25
CA SER A 123 19.72 -36.95 -4.05
C SER A 123 19.71 -36.17 -2.73
N THR A 124 20.06 -34.88 -2.73
CA THR A 124 20.17 -34.09 -1.49
C THR A 124 19.11 -33.00 -1.38
N SER A 125 18.72 -32.71 -0.15
CA SER A 125 17.78 -31.62 0.17
C SER A 125 18.25 -30.28 -0.40
N MET A 126 19.54 -29.94 -0.24
CA MET A 126 20.11 -28.69 -0.79
C MET A 126 19.95 -28.58 -2.30
N GLN A 127 20.20 -29.67 -3.03
CA GLN A 127 20.11 -29.69 -4.49
C GLN A 127 18.67 -29.58 -4.98
N ILE A 128 17.72 -30.21 -4.29
CA ILE A 128 16.29 -30.05 -4.55
C ILE A 128 15.88 -28.59 -4.34
N LYS A 129 16.27 -27.98 -3.22
CA LYS A 129 16.01 -26.56 -2.91
C LYS A 129 16.58 -25.63 -3.97
N TYR A 130 17.83 -25.84 -4.38
CA TYR A 130 18.45 -25.08 -5.47
C TYR A 130 17.69 -25.22 -6.77
N PHE A 131 17.28 -26.43 -7.13
CA PHE A 131 16.56 -26.67 -8.36
C PHE A 131 15.23 -25.91 -8.41
N ILE A 132 14.45 -25.99 -7.32
CA ILE A 132 13.19 -25.27 -7.19
C ILE A 132 13.42 -23.76 -7.28
N ALA A 133 14.39 -23.25 -6.52
CA ALA A 133 14.76 -21.84 -6.51
C ALA A 133 15.15 -21.34 -7.92
N TYR A 134 16.06 -22.07 -8.57
CA TYR A 134 16.54 -21.76 -9.91
C TYR A 134 15.41 -21.74 -10.93
N LEU A 135 14.52 -22.75 -10.89
CA LEU A 135 13.37 -22.79 -11.78
C LEU A 135 12.43 -21.63 -11.53
N ILE A 136 12.06 -21.32 -10.28
CA ILE A 136 11.15 -20.22 -9.99
C ILE A 136 11.74 -18.89 -10.49
N ASP A 137 13.01 -18.63 -10.19
CA ASP A 137 13.67 -17.38 -10.58
C ASP A 137 13.89 -17.24 -12.09
N ARG A 138 14.09 -18.37 -12.81
CA ARG A 138 14.35 -18.37 -14.27
C ARG A 138 13.12 -18.58 -15.14
N TYR A 139 12.08 -19.21 -14.64
CA TYR A 139 10.93 -19.59 -15.45
C TYR A 139 9.78 -18.61 -15.29
N PHE A 140 9.47 -18.25 -14.04
CA PHE A 140 8.34 -17.38 -13.72
C PHE A 140 8.61 -15.90 -14.00
N THR A 141 9.81 -15.55 -14.45
CA THR A 141 10.21 -14.20 -14.86
C THR A 141 10.13 -13.96 -16.38
N PHE A 142 10.06 -15.01 -17.23
CA PHE A 142 10.27 -14.84 -18.68
C PHE A 142 9.07 -15.10 -19.60
N ASN A 143 8.12 -16.00 -19.29
CA ASN A 143 7.00 -16.22 -20.23
C ASN A 143 5.72 -16.77 -19.56
N LEU A 144 4.74 -15.88 -19.35
CA LEU A 144 3.46 -16.18 -18.65
C LEU A 144 2.52 -17.09 -19.46
N SER A 145 2.56 -17.05 -20.80
CA SER A 145 1.61 -17.75 -21.67
C SER A 145 1.98 -19.20 -21.95
N GLU A 146 3.23 -19.59 -21.69
CA GLU A 146 3.76 -20.90 -22.07
C GLU A 146 3.88 -21.89 -20.90
N VAL A 147 3.61 -21.43 -19.66
CA VAL A 147 3.72 -22.32 -18.51
C VAL A 147 2.62 -23.37 -18.50
N LYS A 148 2.96 -24.61 -18.90
CA LYS A 148 2.07 -25.76 -18.69
C LYS A 148 1.84 -25.94 -17.18
N LEU A 149 0.58 -25.81 -16.75
CA LEU A 149 0.12 -25.95 -15.35
C LEU A 149 0.66 -27.21 -14.66
N SER A 150 0.84 -28.31 -15.39
CA SER A 150 1.34 -29.59 -14.87
C SER A 150 2.76 -29.52 -14.29
N VAL A 151 3.66 -28.74 -14.90
CA VAL A 151 5.05 -28.56 -14.41
C VAL A 151 5.00 -27.81 -13.09
N ALA A 152 4.26 -26.73 -13.10
CA ALA A 152 4.17 -25.84 -11.97
C ALA A 152 3.47 -26.52 -10.78
N ASN A 153 2.49 -27.39 -11.02
CA ASN A 153 1.86 -28.20 -9.98
C ASN A 153 2.85 -29.21 -9.38
N SER A 154 3.64 -29.89 -10.22
CA SER A 154 4.67 -30.84 -9.74
C SER A 154 5.72 -30.14 -8.88
N LEU A 155 6.18 -28.95 -9.31
CA LEU A 155 7.13 -28.13 -8.58
C LEU A 155 6.55 -27.59 -7.27
N TYR A 156 5.29 -27.15 -7.29
CA TYR A 156 4.61 -26.71 -6.08
C TYR A 156 4.44 -27.85 -5.08
N GLY A 157 4.09 -29.06 -5.53
CA GLY A 157 3.99 -30.24 -4.67
C GLY A 157 5.31 -30.56 -3.97
N ILE A 158 6.45 -30.41 -4.66
CA ILE A 158 7.77 -30.59 -4.03
C ILE A 158 8.07 -29.44 -3.07
N LEU A 159 7.80 -28.19 -3.46
CA LEU A 159 7.98 -27.01 -2.62
C LEU A 159 7.15 -27.09 -1.32
N TYR A 160 5.96 -27.68 -1.39
CA TYR A 160 5.06 -27.84 -0.25
C TYR A 160 5.58 -28.83 0.81
N ASN A 161 6.49 -29.73 0.44
CA ASN A 161 7.15 -30.63 1.40
C ASN A 161 8.19 -29.92 2.29
N TYR A 162 8.42 -28.63 2.09
CA TYR A 162 9.32 -27.81 2.89
C TYR A 162 8.55 -26.72 3.65
N SER A 163 8.98 -26.45 4.88
CA SER A 163 8.38 -25.43 5.76
C SER A 163 9.41 -24.46 6.34
N ASP A 164 10.62 -24.42 5.78
CA ASP A 164 11.68 -23.49 6.19
C ASP A 164 11.49 -22.08 5.58
N VAL A 165 12.24 -21.09 6.07
CA VAL A 165 12.10 -19.69 5.64
C VAL A 165 12.32 -19.52 4.13
N GLY A 166 13.30 -20.21 3.56
CA GLY A 166 13.55 -20.19 2.12
C GLY A 166 12.35 -20.71 1.33
N SER A 167 11.74 -21.82 1.77
CA SER A 167 10.53 -22.35 1.13
C SER A 167 9.38 -21.34 1.13
N LEU A 168 9.16 -20.60 2.23
CA LEU A 168 8.13 -19.55 2.31
C LEU A 168 8.40 -18.39 1.34
N ILE A 169 9.66 -17.98 1.18
CA ILE A 169 10.06 -16.96 0.20
C ILE A 169 9.67 -17.40 -1.22
N TYR A 170 10.00 -18.63 -1.59
CA TYR A 170 9.73 -19.15 -2.92
C TYR A 170 8.25 -19.50 -3.15
N GLN A 171 7.51 -19.91 -2.11
CA GLN A 171 6.05 -20.04 -2.17
C GLN A 171 5.40 -18.68 -2.45
N ASN A 172 5.87 -17.61 -1.80
CA ASN A 172 5.38 -16.25 -2.06
C ASN A 172 5.68 -15.78 -3.49
N LYS A 173 6.88 -16.07 -4.03
CA LYS A 173 7.21 -15.80 -5.44
C LYS A 173 6.28 -16.56 -6.40
N TYR A 174 6.01 -17.83 -6.10
CA TYR A 174 5.11 -18.68 -6.88
C TYR A 174 3.66 -18.16 -6.86
N ILE A 175 3.14 -17.82 -5.68
CA ILE A 175 1.80 -17.21 -5.52
C ILE A 175 1.73 -15.89 -6.29
N PHE A 176 2.77 -15.05 -6.18
CA PHE A 176 2.87 -13.79 -6.92
C PHE A 176 2.75 -14.01 -8.43
N PHE A 177 3.47 -15.00 -8.97
CA PHE A 177 3.42 -15.36 -10.37
C PHE A 177 2.01 -15.75 -10.83
N TYR A 178 1.36 -16.67 -10.10
CA TYR A 178 0.02 -17.15 -10.48
C TYR A 178 -1.06 -16.09 -10.37
N GLN A 179 -1.00 -15.24 -9.35
CA GLN A 179 -1.95 -14.13 -9.20
C GLN A 179 -1.90 -13.19 -10.42
N ASN A 180 -0.72 -12.96 -11.00
CA ASN A 180 -0.61 -12.15 -12.22
C ASN A 180 -1.27 -12.83 -13.42
N ILE A 181 -1.16 -14.16 -13.57
CA ILE A 181 -1.87 -14.91 -14.62
C ILE A 181 -3.39 -14.80 -14.44
N PHE A 182 -3.90 -15.05 -13.23
CA PHE A 182 -5.33 -15.00 -12.96
C PHE A 182 -5.91 -13.59 -13.17
N ASN A 183 -5.16 -12.54 -12.80
CA ASN A 183 -5.57 -11.16 -13.01
C ASN A 183 -5.71 -10.77 -14.48
N ILE A 184 -4.91 -11.35 -15.39
CA ILE A 184 -5.00 -11.10 -16.83
C ILE A 184 -6.30 -11.70 -17.42
N ASN A 185 -6.75 -12.84 -16.88
CA ASN A 185 -7.87 -13.61 -17.43
C ASN A 185 -9.25 -13.27 -16.82
N MET A 186 -9.31 -12.50 -15.72
CA MET A 186 -10.55 -12.03 -15.10
C MET A 186 -11.09 -10.80 -15.86
N GLN A 187 -11.69 -11.00 -17.03
CA GLN A 187 -12.27 -9.91 -17.81
C GLN A 187 -13.62 -10.30 -18.43
N LYS A 188 -14.68 -9.62 -17.97
CA LYS A 188 -15.74 -9.00 -18.81
C LYS A 188 -16.81 -8.31 -17.97
N ASN A 189 -17.14 -8.85 -16.80
CA ASN A 189 -18.15 -8.30 -15.89
C ASN A 189 -17.54 -8.07 -14.51
N TYR A 190 -17.41 -6.80 -14.11
CA TYR A 190 -17.00 -6.41 -12.76
C TYR A 190 -18.01 -5.42 -12.20
N ARG A 191 -18.18 -5.42 -10.88
CA ARG A 191 -18.99 -4.46 -10.13
C ARG A 191 -18.10 -3.70 -9.16
N VAL A 192 -18.20 -2.38 -9.18
CA VAL A 192 -17.42 -1.49 -8.32
C VAL A 192 -18.37 -0.69 -7.45
N ALA A 193 -18.09 -0.62 -6.15
CA ALA A 193 -18.71 0.31 -5.24
C ALA A 193 -17.74 1.44 -4.89
N ILE A 194 -18.25 2.67 -4.81
CA ILE A 194 -17.54 3.82 -4.26
C ILE A 194 -18.20 4.20 -2.94
N CYS A 195 -17.47 3.99 -1.86
CA CYS A 195 -17.86 4.32 -0.50
C CYS A 195 -17.25 5.67 -0.10
N ILE A 196 -18.05 6.73 -0.13
CA ILE A 196 -17.64 8.06 0.28
C ILE A 196 -17.90 8.21 1.78
N SER A 197 -16.88 8.54 2.57
CA SER A 197 -16.99 8.66 4.03
C SER A 197 -16.27 9.90 4.56
N GLY A 198 -16.96 10.73 5.34
CA GLY A 198 -16.36 11.85 6.07
C GLY A 198 -17.25 13.09 6.10
N ALA A 199 -16.80 14.14 6.78
CA ALA A 199 -17.52 15.41 6.83
C ALA A 199 -17.52 16.09 5.45
N LEU A 200 -18.69 16.57 5.01
CA LEU A 200 -18.78 17.49 3.87
C LEU A 200 -18.29 18.88 4.31
N ARG A 201 -17.43 19.51 3.51
CA ARG A 201 -16.80 20.81 3.81
C ARG A 201 -16.81 21.72 2.59
N GLY A 202 -16.95 23.02 2.80
CA GLY A 202 -16.91 24.03 1.75
C GLY A 202 -17.81 23.68 0.57
N GLU A 203 -17.27 23.82 -0.65
CA GLU A 203 -17.91 23.46 -1.91
C GLU A 203 -17.90 21.95 -2.20
N TYR A 204 -18.37 21.14 -1.25
CA TYR A 204 -18.35 19.67 -1.34
C TYR A 204 -19.07 19.11 -2.57
N LYS A 205 -20.00 19.85 -3.19
CA LYS A 205 -20.68 19.42 -4.42
C LYS A 205 -19.71 19.33 -5.59
N ILE A 206 -18.74 20.24 -5.66
CA ILE A 206 -17.71 20.25 -6.69
C ILE A 206 -16.83 19.01 -6.55
N THR A 207 -16.39 18.68 -5.33
CA THR A 207 -15.55 17.50 -5.08
C THR A 207 -16.32 16.20 -5.31
N LEU A 208 -17.58 16.12 -4.89
CA LEU A 208 -18.43 14.95 -5.18
C LEU A 208 -18.67 14.76 -6.69
N ASN A 209 -18.94 15.83 -7.44
CA ASN A 209 -19.07 15.75 -8.91
C ASN A 209 -17.74 15.36 -9.56
N ASN A 210 -16.60 15.84 -9.05
CA ASN A 210 -15.28 15.43 -9.52
C ASN A 210 -15.05 13.92 -9.30
N ILE A 211 -15.39 13.38 -8.13
CA ILE A 211 -15.32 11.94 -7.85
C ILE A 211 -16.21 11.16 -8.83
N TYR A 212 -17.43 11.64 -9.09
CA TYR A 212 -18.32 11.02 -10.07
C TYR A 212 -17.71 11.01 -11.48
N ASP A 213 -17.25 12.14 -11.98
CA ASP A 213 -16.76 12.28 -13.35
C ASP A 213 -15.43 11.56 -13.59
N LYS A 214 -14.57 11.48 -12.58
CA LYS A 214 -13.21 10.91 -12.68
C LYS A 214 -13.14 9.44 -12.29
N ILE A 215 -14.06 8.96 -11.45
CA ILE A 215 -14.04 7.59 -10.91
C ILE A 215 -15.32 6.85 -11.25
N ALA A 216 -16.48 7.32 -10.78
CA ALA A 216 -17.72 6.55 -10.85
C ALA A 216 -18.18 6.31 -12.29
N LYS A 217 -18.21 7.36 -13.10
CA LYS A 217 -18.68 7.31 -14.49
C LYS A 217 -17.78 6.44 -15.38
N PRO A 218 -16.44 6.55 -15.36
CA PRO A 218 -15.56 5.63 -16.10
C PRO A 218 -15.70 4.16 -15.70
N LEU A 219 -15.93 3.89 -14.42
CA LEU A 219 -16.00 2.52 -13.89
C LEU A 219 -17.42 1.94 -13.92
N LYS A 220 -18.45 2.77 -14.19
CA LYS A 220 -19.87 2.42 -13.99
C LYS A 220 -20.13 1.94 -12.56
N ALA A 221 -19.56 2.64 -11.59
CA ALA A 221 -19.63 2.26 -10.19
C ALA A 221 -20.91 2.77 -9.52
N ASP A 222 -21.40 2.00 -8.56
CA ASP A 222 -22.43 2.43 -7.62
C ASP A 222 -21.80 3.30 -6.52
N ILE A 223 -22.54 4.27 -5.99
CA ILE A 223 -22.01 5.27 -5.06
C ILE A 223 -22.82 5.29 -3.77
N PHE A 224 -22.11 5.19 -2.65
CA PHE A 224 -22.64 5.22 -1.29
C PHE A 224 -22.01 6.37 -0.52
N LEU A 225 -22.78 6.99 0.37
CA LEU A 225 -22.30 8.11 1.17
C LEU A 225 -22.62 7.91 2.66
N PHE A 226 -21.58 8.03 3.50
CA PHE A 226 -21.72 8.38 4.91
C PHE A 226 -21.21 9.81 5.12
N SER A 227 -22.00 10.62 5.81
CA SER A 227 -21.54 11.90 6.36
C SER A 227 -22.23 12.26 7.67
N TRP A 228 -21.86 13.40 8.24
CA TRP A 228 -22.54 14.02 9.37
C TRP A 228 -23.68 14.89 8.86
N GLU A 229 -24.78 15.02 9.61
CA GLU A 229 -25.92 15.86 9.22
C GLU A 229 -25.55 17.33 9.03
N LEU A 230 -24.55 17.78 9.77
CA LEU A 230 -24.00 19.13 9.70
C LEU A 230 -22.75 19.12 8.82
N ALA A 231 -22.76 19.94 7.77
CA ALA A 231 -21.60 20.19 6.94
C ALA A 231 -20.89 21.46 7.41
N ALA A 232 -19.55 21.45 7.43
CA ALA A 232 -18.75 22.64 7.67
C ALA A 232 -18.63 23.44 6.35
N ILE A 233 -19.75 23.99 5.90
CA ILE A 233 -19.85 24.70 4.62
C ILE A 233 -19.11 26.04 4.70
N LYS A 234 -19.26 26.76 5.81
CA LYS A 234 -18.83 28.15 5.92
C LYS A 234 -17.52 28.33 6.67
N TRP A 235 -17.29 27.64 7.77
CA TRP A 235 -16.02 27.79 8.47
C TRP A 235 -15.70 26.54 9.28
N PRO A 236 -14.55 25.89 9.06
CA PRO A 236 -14.23 24.63 9.73
C PRO A 236 -13.78 24.82 11.18
N GLY A 237 -13.57 26.07 11.63
CA GLY A 237 -12.83 26.34 12.86
C GLY A 237 -11.32 26.19 12.65
N ILE A 238 -10.52 26.62 13.63
CA ILE A 238 -9.11 26.26 13.69
C ILE A 238 -9.01 24.75 13.87
N THR A 239 -8.48 24.08 12.85
CA THR A 239 -8.26 22.63 12.87
C THR A 239 -6.89 22.30 13.46
N GLY A 240 -6.71 21.09 13.99
CA GLY A 240 -5.44 20.71 14.65
C GLY A 240 -4.20 20.82 13.75
N GLY A 241 -3.01 20.74 14.34
CA GLY A 241 -1.72 20.90 13.66
C GLY A 241 -0.81 21.86 14.44
N SER A 242 0.48 21.92 14.10
CA SER A 242 1.39 22.89 14.71
C SER A 242 1.02 24.31 14.29
N GLN A 243 0.67 24.54 13.02
CA GLN A 243 0.34 25.85 12.46
C GLN A 243 -1.12 25.97 12.03
N TRP A 244 -1.85 26.91 12.65
CA TRP A 244 -3.31 27.06 12.49
C TRP A 244 -3.73 27.47 11.07
N ILE A 245 -2.87 28.21 10.37
CA ILE A 245 -3.13 28.74 9.02
C ILE A 245 -3.04 27.66 7.93
N THR A 246 -2.27 26.59 8.14
CA THR A 246 -1.87 25.66 7.06
C THR A 246 -3.02 24.84 6.48
N ARG A 247 -4.07 24.61 7.27
CA ARG A 247 -5.22 23.77 6.93
C ARG A 247 -6.52 24.55 6.69
N VAL A 248 -6.49 25.85 6.94
CA VAL A 248 -7.69 26.70 6.98
C VAL A 248 -7.63 27.83 5.94
N LEU A 249 -6.43 28.24 5.52
CA LEU A 249 -6.24 29.40 4.63
C LEU A 249 -5.43 29.02 3.38
N PRO A 250 -5.59 29.74 2.25
CA PRO A 250 -4.81 29.51 1.04
C PRO A 250 -3.36 29.96 1.20
N LYS A 251 -2.44 29.34 0.44
CA LYS A 251 -0.98 29.54 0.59
C LYS A 251 -0.56 31.01 0.47
N TYR A 252 -1.20 31.78 -0.41
CA TYR A 252 -0.90 33.21 -0.58
C TYR A 252 -1.27 34.06 0.65
N ILE A 253 -2.25 33.64 1.46
CA ILE A 253 -2.54 34.26 2.76
C ILE A 253 -1.57 33.73 3.83
N GLN A 254 -1.27 32.42 3.81
CA GLN A 254 -0.36 31.81 4.79
C GLN A 254 1.02 32.48 4.81
N THR A 255 1.56 32.83 3.64
CA THR A 255 2.87 33.49 3.51
C THR A 255 2.91 34.89 4.12
N GLN A 256 1.76 35.49 4.40
CA GLN A 256 1.66 36.85 4.96
C GLN A 256 1.44 36.86 6.47
N CYS A 257 1.18 35.69 7.08
CA CYS A 257 1.07 35.58 8.52
C CYS A 257 2.44 35.81 9.18
N PRO A 258 2.57 36.67 10.20
CA PRO A 258 3.83 36.85 10.92
C PRO A 258 4.32 35.53 11.53
N ASP A 259 5.62 35.22 11.39
CA ASP A 259 6.17 33.91 11.80
C ASP A 259 5.87 33.54 13.26
N PHE A 260 5.95 34.53 14.17
CA PHE A 260 5.67 34.33 15.60
C PHE A 260 4.20 33.99 15.90
N LEU A 261 3.27 34.26 14.97
CA LEU A 261 1.84 33.93 15.06
C LEU A 261 1.43 32.68 14.29
N LYS A 262 2.31 32.09 13.46
CA LYS A 262 1.96 30.91 12.66
C LYS A 262 1.66 29.70 13.52
N GLU A 263 2.43 29.51 14.58
CA GLU A 263 2.25 28.40 15.53
C GLU A 263 0.95 28.58 16.32
N THR A 264 0.11 27.54 16.34
CA THR A 264 -1.22 27.51 16.97
C THR A 264 -1.13 27.83 18.46
N HIS A 265 -0.12 27.30 19.14
CA HIS A 265 0.12 27.60 20.56
C HIS A 265 0.37 29.10 20.78
N ASN A 266 1.24 29.71 19.96
CA ASN A 266 1.56 31.12 20.06
C ASN A 266 0.35 31.99 19.73
N PHE A 267 -0.40 31.64 18.68
CA PHE A 267 -1.61 32.37 18.32
C PHE A 267 -2.64 32.37 19.46
N LYS A 268 -2.91 31.19 20.05
CA LYS A 268 -3.80 31.07 21.22
C LYS A 268 -3.33 31.90 22.41
N LYS A 269 -2.01 31.94 22.65
CA LYS A 269 -1.41 32.66 23.79
C LYS A 269 -1.41 34.18 23.58
N LEU A 270 -1.08 34.64 22.37
CA LEU A 270 -0.90 36.06 22.05
C LEU A 270 -2.20 36.75 21.66
N MET A 271 -3.12 36.04 21.02
CA MET A 271 -4.39 36.58 20.52
C MET A 271 -5.58 35.68 20.90
N PRO A 272 -5.83 35.47 22.20
CA PRO A 272 -6.83 34.52 22.68
C PRO A 272 -8.26 34.84 22.22
N TYR A 273 -8.63 36.12 22.09
CA TYR A 273 -9.99 36.49 21.68
C TYR A 273 -10.23 36.11 20.22
N THR A 274 -9.31 36.51 19.34
CA THR A 274 -9.35 36.19 17.91
C THR A 274 -9.26 34.69 17.69
N PHE A 275 -8.35 34.01 18.41
CA PHE A 275 -8.21 32.56 18.36
C PHE A 275 -9.51 31.84 18.72
N ASN A 276 -10.16 32.22 19.83
CA ASN A 276 -11.38 31.59 20.28
C ASN A 276 -12.52 31.78 19.26
N LYS A 277 -12.66 32.98 18.69
CA LYS A 277 -13.68 33.27 17.68
C LYS A 277 -13.46 32.47 16.40
N LEU A 278 -12.21 32.37 15.93
CA LEU A 278 -11.84 31.56 14.77
C LEU A 278 -11.89 30.05 15.06
N SER A 279 -11.85 29.61 16.31
CA SER A 279 -11.93 28.19 16.67
C SER A 279 -13.35 27.61 16.55
N ILE A 280 -14.38 28.45 16.55
CA ILE A 280 -15.78 28.01 16.51
C ILE A 280 -16.18 27.72 15.05
N PRO A 281 -16.52 26.47 14.69
CA PRO A 281 -16.95 26.17 13.33
C PRO A 281 -18.33 26.77 13.02
N LYS A 282 -18.52 27.22 11.78
CA LYS A 282 -19.84 27.57 11.23
C LYS A 282 -20.37 26.39 10.43
N LEU A 283 -21.29 25.67 11.05
CA LEU A 283 -21.91 24.48 10.49
C LEU A 283 -23.29 24.80 9.90
N GLU A 284 -23.65 24.10 8.84
CA GLU A 284 -24.99 24.18 8.23
C GLU A 284 -25.58 22.78 8.07
N LYS A 285 -26.89 22.66 8.29
CA LYS A 285 -27.59 21.40 8.04
C LYS A 285 -27.58 21.12 6.54
N ILE A 286 -27.16 19.92 6.16
CA ILE A 286 -27.17 19.51 4.76
C ILE A 286 -28.61 19.52 4.26
N ASN A 287 -28.89 20.36 3.27
CA ASN A 287 -30.20 20.42 2.65
C ASN A 287 -30.44 19.15 1.82
N ASN A 288 -31.17 18.21 2.41
CA ASN A 288 -31.50 16.92 1.83
C ASN A 288 -32.81 16.94 1.03
N LYS A 289 -33.28 18.12 0.55
CA LYS A 289 -34.53 18.24 -0.24
C LYS A 289 -34.59 17.14 -1.30
N LEU A 290 -35.45 16.16 -1.02
CA LEU A 290 -35.58 14.92 -1.75
C LEU A 290 -36.17 15.21 -3.13
N ASN A 291 -35.35 15.12 -4.18
CA ASN A 291 -35.92 14.95 -5.51
C ASN A 291 -36.51 13.54 -5.58
N LYS A 292 -37.81 13.41 -5.31
CA LYS A 292 -38.60 12.18 -5.56
C LYS A 292 -38.62 11.90 -7.06
N ARG A 293 -37.55 11.33 -7.59
CA ARG A 293 -37.55 10.71 -8.91
C ARG A 293 -37.24 9.24 -8.73
N THR A 294 -38.31 8.44 -8.72
CA THR A 294 -38.38 6.99 -9.01
C THR A 294 -37.49 6.07 -8.16
N ARG A 295 -38.13 5.25 -7.31
CA ARG A 295 -37.59 4.05 -6.62
C ARG A 295 -36.19 4.21 -6.00
N GLY A 296 -36.13 4.73 -4.77
CA GLY A 296 -35.00 4.53 -3.86
C GLY A 296 -33.72 5.34 -4.12
N LYS A 297 -33.57 5.99 -5.28
CA LYS A 297 -32.38 6.78 -5.61
C LYS A 297 -32.50 8.20 -5.05
N LYS A 298 -31.51 8.62 -4.26
CA LYS A 298 -31.50 9.92 -3.56
C LYS A 298 -30.33 10.78 -4.06
N SER A 299 -30.52 12.09 -4.18
CA SER A 299 -29.47 13.02 -4.60
C SER A 299 -29.62 14.37 -3.91
N PHE A 300 -28.50 15.05 -3.70
CA PHE A 300 -28.47 16.43 -3.25
C PHE A 300 -28.60 17.38 -4.43
N SER A 301 -29.28 18.50 -4.24
CA SER A 301 -29.38 19.54 -5.27
C SER A 301 -28.00 20.02 -5.72
N GLY A 302 -27.73 20.01 -7.03
CA GLY A 302 -26.45 20.41 -7.63
C GLY A 302 -25.46 19.27 -7.89
N LEU A 303 -25.84 18.01 -7.64
CA LEU A 303 -25.06 16.85 -8.05
C LEU A 303 -25.51 16.34 -9.42
N ASN A 304 -24.54 15.89 -10.23
CA ASN A 304 -24.77 15.34 -11.57
C ASN A 304 -25.14 13.84 -11.55
N PHE A 305 -25.39 13.29 -10.35
CA PHE A 305 -25.61 11.87 -10.13
C PHE A 305 -26.51 11.63 -8.91
N VAL A 306 -26.87 10.36 -8.71
CA VAL A 306 -27.67 9.88 -7.58
C VAL A 306 -26.85 8.86 -6.78
N PHE A 307 -27.03 8.86 -5.47
CA PHE A 307 -26.49 7.81 -4.60
C PHE A 307 -27.38 6.57 -4.69
N ASN A 308 -26.75 5.40 -4.63
CA ASN A 308 -27.44 4.13 -4.46
C ASN A 308 -28.04 4.04 -3.05
N ASP A 309 -27.30 4.51 -2.03
CA ASP A 309 -27.89 4.89 -0.74
C ASP A 309 -26.98 5.91 -0.03
N PHE A 310 -27.52 6.60 0.98
CA PHE A 310 -26.73 7.45 1.87
C PHE A 310 -27.25 7.41 3.30
N PHE A 311 -26.35 7.74 4.22
CA PHE A 311 -26.65 7.91 5.64
C PHE A 311 -25.99 9.19 6.19
N LEU A 312 -26.78 9.99 6.91
CA LEU A 312 -26.34 11.19 7.61
C LEU A 312 -26.53 10.97 9.11
N GLU A 313 -25.45 10.95 9.89
CA GLU A 313 -25.50 10.78 11.35
C GLU A 313 -25.53 12.13 12.05
N ASN A 314 -26.36 12.24 13.08
CA ASN A 314 -26.31 13.38 13.99
C ASN A 314 -25.07 13.28 14.90
N GLU A 315 -24.18 14.26 14.82
CA GLU A 315 -22.91 14.21 15.56
C GLU A 315 -23.11 14.33 17.08
N ASN A 316 -24.15 15.03 17.55
CA ASN A 316 -24.43 15.15 18.98
C ASN A 316 -24.93 13.82 19.55
N ASP A 317 -25.87 13.17 18.85
CA ASP A 317 -26.37 11.84 19.26
C ASP A 317 -25.24 10.81 19.24
N PHE A 318 -24.35 10.88 18.26
CA PHE A 318 -23.15 10.05 18.21
C PHE A 318 -22.24 10.29 19.43
N ASN A 319 -21.93 11.56 19.74
CA ASN A 319 -21.06 11.90 20.86
C ASN A 319 -21.68 11.47 22.21
N GLN A 320 -23.01 11.53 22.35
CA GLN A 320 -23.71 11.02 23.53
C GLN A 320 -23.64 9.49 23.61
N ARG A 321 -23.85 8.78 22.49
CA ARG A 321 -23.83 7.31 22.42
C ARG A 321 -22.45 6.73 22.75
N TYR A 322 -21.38 7.46 22.46
CA TYR A 322 -20.01 7.00 22.62
C TYR A 322 -19.16 7.89 23.55
N ASN A 323 -19.76 8.64 24.48
CA ASN A 323 -19.07 9.42 25.51
C ASN A 323 -17.93 10.34 25.02
N GLY A 324 -18.17 11.15 23.98
CA GLY A 324 -17.21 12.17 23.55
C GLY A 324 -15.93 11.59 22.94
N CYS A 325 -16.07 10.83 21.85
CA CYS A 325 -14.95 10.18 21.16
C CYS A 325 -14.06 11.12 20.33
N THR A 326 -12.82 10.69 20.11
CA THR A 326 -11.86 11.37 19.23
C THR A 326 -12.32 11.42 17.76
N ASN A 327 -11.79 12.39 17.00
CA ASN A 327 -12.05 12.50 15.54
C ASN A 327 -11.64 11.25 14.75
N MET A 328 -10.65 10.51 15.25
CA MET A 328 -10.22 9.27 14.64
C MET A 328 -11.27 8.16 14.80
N PHE A 329 -11.88 8.04 15.98
CA PHE A 329 -12.97 7.10 16.20
C PHE A 329 -14.16 7.39 15.27
N LYS A 330 -14.52 8.67 15.12
CA LYS A 330 -15.51 9.17 14.15
C LYS A 330 -15.19 8.78 12.71
N MET A 331 -13.92 8.89 12.31
CA MET A 331 -13.46 8.51 10.97
C MET A 331 -13.67 7.02 10.71
N TRP A 332 -13.21 6.15 11.62
CA TRP A 332 -13.34 4.71 11.48
C TRP A 332 -14.79 4.24 11.51
N TYR A 333 -15.60 4.83 12.40
CA TYR A 333 -17.05 4.63 12.41
C TYR A 333 -17.68 4.95 11.06
N GLY A 334 -17.37 6.12 10.49
CA GLY A 334 -17.93 6.54 9.20
C GLY A 334 -17.53 5.63 8.04
N ILE A 335 -16.29 5.12 8.06
CA ILE A 335 -15.82 4.12 7.08
C ILE A 335 -16.62 2.82 7.20
N HIS A 336 -16.76 2.30 8.42
CA HIS A 336 -17.54 1.08 8.66
C HIS A 336 -19.02 1.28 8.28
N LYS A 337 -19.64 2.42 8.63
CA LYS A 337 -21.05 2.68 8.30
C LYS A 337 -21.34 2.75 6.81
N VAL A 338 -20.49 3.40 6.00
CA VAL A 338 -20.69 3.39 4.55
C VAL A 338 -20.49 1.99 3.96
N PHE A 339 -19.64 1.16 4.56
CA PHE A 339 -19.47 -0.24 4.17
C PHE A 339 -20.73 -1.06 4.48
N SER A 340 -21.27 -0.96 5.70
CA SER A 340 -22.54 -1.63 6.07
C SER A 340 -23.70 -1.20 5.17
N LEU A 341 -23.73 0.08 4.77
CA LEU A 341 -24.72 0.61 3.83
C LEU A 341 -24.62 -0.06 2.45
N MET A 342 -23.39 -0.23 1.95
CA MET A 342 -23.12 -0.93 0.70
C MET A 342 -23.47 -2.43 0.80
N GLN A 343 -23.13 -3.11 1.92
CA GLN A 343 -23.51 -4.50 2.16
C GLN A 343 -25.02 -4.70 2.22
N LYS A 344 -25.75 -3.76 2.82
CA LYS A 344 -27.22 -3.77 2.81
C LYS A 344 -27.74 -3.73 1.37
N TYR A 345 -27.18 -2.86 0.53
CA TYR A 345 -27.54 -2.79 -0.89
C TYR A 345 -27.18 -4.07 -1.66
N GLU A 346 -26.02 -4.69 -1.38
CA GLU A 346 -25.64 -6.02 -1.90
C GLU A 346 -26.76 -7.04 -1.63
N ASN A 347 -27.19 -7.13 -0.38
CA ASN A 347 -28.23 -8.06 0.07
C ASN A 347 -29.60 -7.76 -0.56
N GLU A 348 -30.04 -6.49 -0.56
CA GLU A 348 -31.35 -6.09 -1.10
C GLU A 348 -31.47 -6.30 -2.61
N ASN A 349 -30.35 -6.27 -3.34
CA ASN A 349 -30.33 -6.40 -4.80
C ASN A 349 -29.77 -7.76 -5.28
N ASN A 350 -29.42 -8.66 -4.36
CA ASN A 350 -28.78 -9.94 -4.66
C ASN A 350 -27.56 -9.78 -5.61
N ILE A 351 -26.70 -8.81 -5.30
CA ILE A 351 -25.44 -8.58 -6.00
C ILE A 351 -24.28 -8.68 -5.04
N ARG A 352 -23.07 -8.81 -5.58
CA ARG A 352 -21.82 -8.66 -4.84
C ARG A 352 -20.87 -7.81 -5.66
N TYR A 353 -20.20 -6.87 -5.00
CA TYR A 353 -19.15 -6.07 -5.62
C TYR A 353 -17.85 -6.87 -5.66
N ASP A 354 -17.08 -6.68 -6.73
CA ASP A 354 -15.75 -7.29 -6.89
C ASP A 354 -14.66 -6.39 -6.31
N TYR A 355 -14.88 -5.08 -6.43
CA TYR A 355 -13.95 -4.06 -6.00
C TYR A 355 -14.65 -2.96 -5.23
N ILE A 356 -13.96 -2.41 -4.24
CA ILE A 356 -14.44 -1.26 -3.46
C ILE A 356 -13.38 -0.16 -3.49
N ILE A 357 -13.85 1.05 -3.75
CA ILE A 357 -13.11 2.28 -3.59
C ILE A 357 -13.68 3.00 -2.37
N ARG A 358 -12.86 3.25 -1.35
CA ARG A 358 -13.21 4.18 -0.27
C ARG A 358 -12.47 5.49 -0.50
N ILE A 359 -13.18 6.61 -0.44
CA ILE A 359 -12.60 7.94 -0.67
C ILE A 359 -13.23 8.98 0.27
N ARG A 360 -12.45 9.97 0.71
CA ARG A 360 -13.01 11.11 1.43
C ARG A 360 -13.74 12.08 0.49
N PRO A 361 -14.79 12.76 0.97
CA PRO A 361 -15.56 13.69 0.16
C PRO A 361 -14.81 14.99 -0.18
N ASP A 362 -13.72 15.29 0.52
CA ASP A 362 -12.95 16.54 0.39
C ASP A 362 -11.69 16.39 -0.50
N ILE A 363 -11.68 15.40 -1.40
CA ILE A 363 -10.56 15.15 -2.32
C ILE A 363 -10.91 15.57 -3.74
N LEU A 364 -9.91 16.14 -4.44
CA LEU A 364 -9.95 16.38 -5.87
C LEU A 364 -9.05 15.40 -6.61
N VAL A 365 -9.67 14.63 -7.48
CA VAL A 365 -9.05 13.63 -8.34
C VAL A 365 -8.65 14.29 -9.67
N GLU A 366 -7.37 14.22 -10.01
CA GLU A 366 -6.84 14.89 -11.22
C GLU A 366 -7.02 14.01 -12.46
N ASN A 367 -6.64 12.73 -12.35
CA ASN A 367 -6.70 11.76 -13.42
C ASN A 367 -8.01 10.95 -13.40
N LYS A 368 -8.42 10.44 -14.57
CA LYS A 368 -9.50 9.46 -14.65
C LYS A 368 -8.96 8.08 -14.26
N ILE A 369 -9.72 7.33 -13.47
CA ILE A 369 -9.43 5.90 -13.24
C ILE A 369 -9.88 5.11 -14.47
N THR A 370 -9.07 4.14 -14.88
CA THR A 370 -9.40 3.23 -15.98
C THR A 370 -9.72 1.84 -15.45
N LYS A 371 -10.42 1.03 -16.25
CA LYS A 371 -10.65 -0.38 -15.92
C LYS A 371 -9.33 -1.15 -15.71
N HIS A 372 -8.30 -0.79 -16.46
CA HIS A 372 -6.97 -1.38 -16.33
C HIS A 372 -6.35 -1.12 -14.94
N SER A 373 -6.70 -0.01 -14.28
CA SER A 373 -6.31 0.25 -12.90
C SER A 373 -6.88 -0.79 -11.93
N LEU A 374 -8.08 -1.34 -12.20
CA LEU A 374 -8.72 -2.32 -11.33
C LEU A 374 -8.01 -3.68 -11.34
N PHE A 375 -7.66 -4.17 -12.53
CA PHE A 375 -7.13 -5.53 -12.72
C PHE A 375 -5.68 -5.70 -12.26
N ASN A 376 -5.00 -4.60 -11.96
CA ASN A 376 -3.62 -4.62 -11.50
C ASN A 376 -3.49 -4.70 -9.97
N VAL A 377 -4.61 -4.68 -9.23
CA VAL A 377 -4.58 -4.86 -7.78
C VAL A 377 -4.63 -6.34 -7.43
N ARG A 378 -3.73 -6.74 -6.54
CA ARG A 378 -3.64 -8.12 -6.07
C ARG A 378 -4.74 -8.41 -5.04
N PHE A 379 -5.17 -9.66 -4.97
CA PHE A 379 -6.18 -10.11 -4.01
C PHE A 379 -5.75 -10.01 -2.53
N ASP A 380 -4.45 -9.87 -2.26
CA ASP A 380 -3.86 -9.70 -0.93
C ASP A 380 -3.37 -8.27 -0.67
N SER A 381 -3.78 -7.31 -1.50
CA SER A 381 -3.21 -5.96 -1.47
C SER A 381 -4.27 -4.87 -1.54
N ILE A 382 -3.93 -3.72 -0.94
CA ILE A 382 -4.72 -2.51 -0.93
C ILE A 382 -3.90 -1.34 -1.48
N GLU A 383 -4.45 -0.61 -2.44
CA GLU A 383 -3.90 0.66 -2.93
C GLU A 383 -4.31 1.79 -1.99
N LEU A 384 -3.33 2.49 -1.42
CA LEU A 384 -3.52 3.59 -0.48
C LEU A 384 -2.71 4.81 -0.92
N ILE A 385 -3.23 6.00 -0.65
CA ILE A 385 -2.41 7.22 -0.72
C ILE A 385 -1.39 7.15 0.42
N ARG A 386 -0.13 7.50 0.16
CA ARG A 386 0.91 7.55 1.21
C ARG A 386 1.12 8.98 1.69
N ASN A 387 1.37 9.12 2.99
CA ASN A 387 1.84 10.37 3.56
C ASN A 387 3.25 10.67 3.00
N TYR A 388 3.45 11.87 2.46
CA TYR A 388 4.71 12.27 1.84
C TYR A 388 5.90 12.28 2.82
N VAL A 389 5.64 12.53 4.11
CA VAL A 389 6.67 12.63 5.15
C VAL A 389 6.99 11.28 5.77
N SER A 390 5.97 10.51 6.16
CA SER A 390 6.18 9.24 6.87
C SER A 390 6.18 8.00 5.98
N GLY A 391 5.75 8.11 4.71
CA GLY A 391 5.58 6.97 3.81
C GLY A 391 4.44 6.00 4.22
N LEU A 392 3.76 6.29 5.33
CA LEU A 392 2.67 5.47 5.89
C LEU A 392 1.36 5.68 5.13
N PRO A 393 0.43 4.71 5.19
CA PRO A 393 -0.86 4.85 4.53
C PRO A 393 -1.73 5.97 5.11
N HIS A 394 -2.37 6.73 4.23
CA HIS A 394 -3.25 7.84 4.57
C HIS A 394 -4.72 7.43 4.40
N ASP A 395 -5.58 7.92 5.28
CA ASP A 395 -7.05 7.80 5.23
C ASP A 395 -7.71 8.66 4.12
N LEU A 396 -7.02 9.03 3.04
CA LEU A 396 -7.65 9.80 1.96
C LEU A 396 -8.41 8.90 1.00
N TYR A 397 -7.77 7.81 0.61
CA TYR A 397 -8.23 6.93 -0.44
C TYR A 397 -7.74 5.51 -0.16
N ALA A 398 -8.61 4.54 -0.40
CA ALA A 398 -8.30 3.12 -0.33
C ALA A 398 -9.01 2.39 -1.47
N PHE A 399 -8.32 1.45 -2.10
CA PHE A 399 -8.86 0.65 -3.18
C PHE A 399 -8.35 -0.78 -3.10
N GLY A 400 -9.26 -1.74 -3.25
CA GLY A 400 -8.91 -3.15 -3.22
C GLY A 400 -10.05 -4.04 -3.71
N THR A 401 -9.79 -5.33 -3.73
CA THR A 401 -10.85 -6.33 -3.89
C THR A 401 -11.83 -6.27 -2.72
N ARG A 402 -13.05 -6.76 -2.94
CA ARG A 402 -14.10 -6.79 -1.90
C ARG A 402 -13.64 -7.47 -0.60
N SER A 403 -12.82 -8.51 -0.67
CA SER A 403 -12.29 -9.22 0.51
C SER A 403 -11.30 -8.38 1.30
N VAL A 404 -10.35 -7.73 0.63
CA VAL A 404 -9.35 -6.87 1.30
C VAL A 404 -10.02 -5.64 1.91
N MET A 405 -10.96 -5.05 1.17
CA MET A 405 -11.67 -3.87 1.64
C MET A 405 -12.63 -4.17 2.79
N GLU A 406 -13.08 -5.42 2.97
CA GLU A 406 -13.82 -5.86 4.15
C GLU A 406 -13.01 -5.67 5.43
N HIS A 407 -11.79 -6.20 5.45
CA HIS A 407 -10.88 -6.03 6.59
C HIS A 407 -10.59 -4.55 6.83
N TYR A 408 -10.24 -3.80 5.78
CA TYR A 408 -9.95 -2.36 5.91
C TYR A 408 -11.14 -1.56 6.47
N MET A 409 -12.35 -1.80 5.95
CA MET A 409 -13.52 -0.99 6.32
C MET A 409 -14.18 -1.44 7.64
N ASN A 410 -13.95 -2.68 8.08
CA ASN A 410 -14.40 -3.19 9.38
C ASN A 410 -13.38 -2.99 10.50
N PHE A 411 -12.33 -2.18 10.29
CA PHE A 411 -11.36 -1.86 11.34
C PHE A 411 -12.07 -1.48 12.63
N TRP A 412 -12.99 -0.50 12.59
CA TRP A 412 -13.73 0.00 13.76
C TRP A 412 -14.40 -1.08 14.63
N GLU A 413 -14.95 -2.11 14.00
CA GLU A 413 -15.69 -3.18 14.69
C GLU A 413 -14.72 -4.22 15.25
N ILE A 414 -13.88 -4.78 14.38
CA ILE A 414 -12.95 -5.89 14.68
C ILE A 414 -11.90 -5.48 15.71
N SER A 415 -11.50 -4.22 15.68
CA SER A 415 -10.37 -3.76 16.43
C SER A 415 -10.62 -3.74 17.94
N ASN A 416 -11.89 -3.78 18.39
CA ASN A 416 -12.26 -3.95 19.81
C ASN A 416 -11.91 -5.35 20.34
N ASP A 417 -11.87 -6.36 19.47
CA ASP A 417 -11.59 -7.74 19.86
C ASP A 417 -10.09 -8.04 19.91
N ILE A 418 -9.26 -7.20 19.29
CA ILE A 418 -7.81 -7.38 19.25
C ILE A 418 -7.16 -6.62 20.41
N ALA A 419 -6.50 -7.34 21.32
CA ALA A 419 -5.89 -6.78 22.53
C ALA A 419 -4.94 -5.60 22.25
N MET A 420 -4.15 -5.67 21.16
CA MET A 420 -3.25 -4.60 20.72
C MET A 420 -3.96 -3.28 20.35
N PHE A 421 -5.26 -3.36 20.12
CA PHE A 421 -6.08 -2.29 19.59
C PHE A 421 -7.20 -1.85 20.54
N LYS A 422 -7.52 -2.60 21.62
CA LYS A 422 -8.65 -2.38 22.55
C LYS A 422 -8.91 -0.94 23.07
N GLN A 423 -7.96 -0.01 22.93
CA GLN A 423 -8.10 1.41 23.30
C GLN A 423 -8.41 2.33 22.09
N HIS A 424 -9.32 1.94 21.19
CA HIS A 424 -9.66 2.72 19.97
C HIS A 424 -10.00 4.17 20.20
N GLN A 425 -10.63 4.46 21.34
CA GLN A 425 -11.06 5.82 21.67
C GLN A 425 -9.85 6.73 21.96
N GLU A 426 -8.71 6.17 22.38
CA GLU A 426 -7.52 6.90 22.84
C GLU A 426 -6.32 6.81 21.88
N MET A 427 -6.43 6.12 20.72
CA MET A 427 -5.22 5.85 19.93
C MET A 427 -4.55 7.14 19.44
N SER A 428 -3.29 7.29 19.82
CA SER A 428 -2.36 8.17 19.15
C SER A 428 -1.88 7.49 17.84
N ALA A 429 -1.63 8.27 16.79
CA ALA A 429 -1.11 7.82 15.49
C ALA A 429 -2.00 6.83 14.67
N PRO A 430 -3.14 7.29 14.10
CA PRO A 430 -4.07 6.47 13.31
C PRO A 430 -3.44 5.72 12.13
N HIS A 431 -2.50 6.37 11.45
CA HIS A 431 -1.89 5.82 10.23
C HIS A 431 -0.98 4.62 10.53
N SER A 432 -0.24 4.66 11.63
CA SER A 432 0.62 3.57 12.07
C SER A 432 -0.20 2.36 12.48
N LYS A 433 -1.28 2.57 13.24
CA LYS A 433 -2.13 1.50 13.75
C LYS A 433 -2.94 0.82 12.65
N LEU A 434 -3.43 1.59 11.68
CA LEU A 434 -4.00 1.03 10.45
C LEU A 434 -2.98 0.16 9.72
N HIS A 435 -1.74 0.62 9.60
CA HIS A 435 -0.70 -0.14 8.92
C HIS A 435 -0.40 -1.46 9.64
N GLU A 436 -0.22 -1.43 10.96
CA GLU A 436 -0.06 -2.62 11.81
C GLU A 436 -1.23 -3.59 11.65
N TYR A 437 -2.47 -3.08 11.63
CA TYR A 437 -3.67 -3.89 11.45
C TYR A 437 -3.66 -4.61 10.10
N LEU A 438 -3.42 -3.89 9.01
CA LEU A 438 -3.36 -4.48 7.68
C LEU A 438 -2.27 -5.56 7.58
N LEU A 439 -1.09 -5.31 8.18
CA LEU A 439 -0.01 -6.29 8.24
C LEU A 439 -0.41 -7.54 9.03
N GLY A 440 -1.13 -7.39 10.14
CA GLY A 440 -1.64 -8.51 10.94
C GLY A 440 -2.57 -9.45 10.17
N PHE A 441 -3.30 -8.93 9.17
CA PHE A 441 -4.12 -9.72 8.25
C PHE A 441 -3.39 -10.16 6.98
N GLY A 442 -2.07 -9.94 6.89
CA GLY A 442 -1.28 -10.27 5.69
C GLY A 442 -1.58 -9.39 4.48
N ILE A 443 -2.25 -8.25 4.67
CA ILE A 443 -2.64 -7.33 3.60
C ILE A 443 -1.48 -6.38 3.28
N LYS A 444 -1.00 -6.43 2.04
CA LYS A 444 0.09 -5.59 1.55
C LYS A 444 -0.42 -4.21 1.13
N THR A 445 0.36 -3.17 1.42
CA THR A 445 0.01 -1.80 1.02
C THR A 445 0.77 -1.38 -0.24
N CYS A 446 0.04 -0.97 -1.27
CA CYS A 446 0.56 -0.48 -2.53
C CYS A 446 0.28 1.02 -2.68
N ILE A 447 1.08 1.72 -3.48
CA ILE A 447 0.88 3.15 -3.75
C ILE A 447 -0.34 3.31 -4.67
N SER A 448 -1.24 4.22 -4.30
CA SER A 448 -2.40 4.58 -5.13
C SER A 448 -1.99 5.12 -6.50
N LYS A 449 -2.73 4.72 -7.53
CA LYS A 449 -2.59 5.24 -8.90
C LYS A 449 -3.40 6.53 -9.14
N ILE A 450 -4.15 6.98 -8.14
CA ILE A 450 -4.81 8.29 -8.21
C ILE A 450 -3.79 9.39 -7.94
N ARG A 451 -3.79 10.37 -8.85
CA ARG A 451 -3.20 11.68 -8.64
C ARG A 451 -4.25 12.61 -8.07
N TYR A 452 -3.85 13.33 -7.04
CA TYR A 452 -4.70 14.25 -6.30
C TYR A 452 -3.87 15.47 -5.92
N SER A 453 -4.53 16.62 -5.79
CA SER A 453 -3.84 17.86 -5.39
C SER A 453 -4.30 18.33 -4.03
N PHE A 454 -3.39 18.31 -3.05
CA PHE A 454 -3.60 18.97 -1.76
C PHE A 454 -3.69 20.50 -1.90
N GLN A 455 -2.92 21.09 -2.83
CA GLN A 455 -2.89 22.54 -3.04
C GLN A 455 -4.24 23.06 -3.56
N ASN A 456 -4.86 22.33 -4.50
CA ASN A 456 -6.16 22.68 -5.06
C ASN A 456 -7.31 22.35 -4.11
N ILE A 457 -7.16 21.34 -3.24
CA ILE A 457 -8.16 21.02 -2.20
C ILE A 457 -8.33 22.22 -1.26
N GLY A 458 -7.23 22.83 -0.81
CA GLY A 458 -7.29 24.07 -0.05
C GLY A 458 -8.05 25.13 -0.83
N GLU A 459 -7.56 25.52 -2.01
CA GLU A 459 -8.16 26.60 -2.79
C GLU A 459 -9.65 26.39 -3.16
N ILE A 460 -10.11 25.15 -3.36
CA ILE A 460 -11.52 24.86 -3.68
C ILE A 460 -12.37 24.71 -2.41
N LEU A 461 -11.85 24.14 -1.33
CA LEU A 461 -12.55 24.14 -0.04
C LEU A 461 -12.71 25.56 0.52
N TYR A 462 -11.70 26.42 0.32
CA TYR A 462 -11.72 27.81 0.80
C TYR A 462 -12.67 28.71 0.01
N LYS A 463 -12.95 28.40 -1.27
CA LYS A 463 -13.86 29.20 -2.13
C LYS A 463 -15.31 29.31 -1.64
N GLY A 464 -15.69 28.56 -0.61
CA GLY A 464 -17.00 28.67 0.07
C GLY A 464 -16.90 29.05 1.55
N TYR A 465 -15.70 29.31 2.07
CA TYR A 465 -15.56 29.68 3.48
C TYR A 465 -15.96 31.14 3.71
N GLN A 466 -16.78 31.35 4.75
CA GLN A 466 -17.14 32.66 5.28
C GLN A 466 -16.46 32.84 6.63
N LEU A 467 -15.40 33.63 6.64
CA LEU A 467 -14.66 33.98 7.85
C LEU A 467 -15.63 34.49 8.94
N PRO A 468 -15.49 34.07 10.21
CA PRO A 468 -16.16 34.73 11.32
C PRO A 468 -15.79 36.21 11.34
N ASN A 469 -16.76 37.09 11.64
CA ASN A 469 -16.43 38.46 11.94
C ASN A 469 -15.63 38.47 13.25
N ILE A 470 -14.37 38.89 13.16
CA ILE A 470 -13.38 38.94 14.25
C ILE A 470 -12.98 40.36 14.62
N THR A 471 -13.62 41.40 14.05
CA THR A 471 -13.14 42.78 14.16
C THR A 471 -13.02 43.23 15.62
N GLN A 472 -14.02 42.93 16.44
CA GLN A 472 -14.02 43.29 17.86
C GLN A 472 -12.97 42.50 18.66
N GLU A 473 -12.88 41.18 18.43
CA GLU A 473 -11.90 40.33 19.09
C GLU A 473 -10.45 40.71 18.73
N LEU A 474 -10.23 41.09 17.48
CA LEU A 474 -8.96 41.57 16.97
C LEU A 474 -8.55 42.89 17.66
N GLU A 475 -9.48 43.83 17.85
CA GLU A 475 -9.20 45.08 18.56
C GLU A 475 -8.78 44.82 20.02
N TYR A 476 -9.46 43.90 20.71
CA TYR A 476 -9.09 43.53 22.08
C TYR A 476 -7.68 42.94 22.16
N ASP A 477 -7.33 42.03 21.26
CA ASP A 477 -6.00 41.45 21.21
C ASP A 477 -4.93 42.51 20.86
N LEU A 478 -5.18 43.37 19.88
CA LEU A 478 -4.24 44.42 19.46
C LEU A 478 -3.98 45.43 20.58
N ASN A 479 -5.00 45.83 21.33
CA ASN A 479 -4.85 46.72 22.48
C ASN A 479 -3.98 46.07 23.57
N SER A 480 -4.17 44.78 23.84
CA SER A 480 -3.33 44.04 24.80
C SER A 480 -1.87 43.91 24.35
N LEU A 481 -1.65 43.71 23.06
CA LEU A 481 -0.31 43.52 22.47
C LEU A 481 0.46 44.84 22.30
N SER A 482 -0.22 45.97 22.20
CA SER A 482 0.39 47.30 21.96
C SER A 482 1.46 47.71 22.98
N SER A 483 1.39 47.16 24.21
CA SER A 483 2.36 47.40 25.28
C SER A 483 3.54 46.41 25.29
N LYS A 484 3.45 45.31 24.52
CA LYS A 484 4.39 44.18 24.57
C LYS A 484 5.18 43.97 23.28
N PHE A 485 4.72 44.56 22.17
CA PHE A 485 5.29 44.38 20.84
C PHE A 485 5.69 45.72 20.22
N SER A 486 6.61 45.67 19.26
CA SER A 486 7.02 46.85 18.51
C SER A 486 5.84 47.38 17.67
N LYS A 487 5.86 48.69 17.35
CA LYS A 487 4.87 49.28 16.44
C LYS A 487 4.86 48.57 15.07
N GLU A 488 6.02 48.11 14.61
CA GLU A 488 6.16 47.37 13.35
C GLU A 488 5.46 46.01 13.40
N ASP A 489 5.60 45.26 14.49
CA ASP A 489 4.93 43.96 14.65
C ASP A 489 3.41 44.13 14.73
N ILE A 490 2.93 45.15 15.45
CA ILE A 490 1.50 45.47 15.50
C ILE A 490 0.95 45.80 14.11
N LEU A 491 1.71 46.55 13.30
CA LEU A 491 1.33 46.83 11.90
C LEU A 491 1.28 45.54 11.07
N LYS A 492 2.26 44.64 11.19
CA LYS A 492 2.25 43.34 10.50
C LYS A 492 1.01 42.51 10.84
N ILE A 493 0.59 42.50 12.11
CA ILE A 493 -0.63 41.81 12.55
C ILE A 493 -1.87 42.44 11.92
N LYS A 494 -1.99 43.77 11.99
CA LYS A 494 -3.10 44.52 11.41
C LYS A 494 -3.21 44.30 9.90
N ASP A 495 -2.10 44.36 9.18
CA ASP A 495 -2.05 44.15 7.73
C ASP A 495 -2.49 42.74 7.37
N PHE A 496 -2.00 41.72 8.10
CA PHE A 496 -2.38 40.33 7.87
C PHE A 496 -3.89 40.11 8.07
N PHE A 497 -4.43 40.51 9.23
CA PHE A 497 -5.86 40.31 9.50
C PHE A 497 -6.76 41.22 8.66
N GLY A 498 -6.31 42.42 8.30
CA GLY A 498 -7.01 43.29 7.36
C GLY A 498 -7.17 42.59 6.01
N LYS A 499 -6.10 42.02 5.46
CA LYS A 499 -6.18 41.23 4.22
C LYS A 499 -7.07 40.01 4.38
N LEU A 500 -6.98 39.29 5.50
CA LEU A 500 -7.81 38.13 5.77
C LEU A 500 -9.31 38.46 5.78
N ILE A 501 -9.70 39.56 6.44
CA ILE A 501 -11.09 40.03 6.54
C ILE A 501 -11.61 40.50 5.16
N TYR A 502 -10.77 41.17 4.38
CA TYR A 502 -11.18 41.76 3.12
C TYR A 502 -11.00 40.85 1.89
N ASP A 503 -10.43 39.65 2.05
CA ASP A 503 -10.20 38.70 0.96
C ASP A 503 -11.52 38.25 0.29
N SER A 504 -11.60 38.42 -1.02
CA SER A 504 -12.83 38.14 -1.79
C SER A 504 -13.20 36.65 -1.85
N HIS A 505 -12.28 35.74 -1.58
CA HIS A 505 -12.55 34.29 -1.53
C HIS A 505 -13.06 33.83 -0.16
N LEU A 506 -12.97 34.67 0.87
CA LEU A 506 -13.32 34.34 2.26
C LEU A 506 -14.52 35.14 2.81
N ARG A 507 -15.18 35.94 1.96
CA ARG A 507 -16.37 36.76 2.29
C ARG A 507 -17.69 36.00 2.17
#